data_AF-A0A9D1CIJ3-F1
#
_entry.id   AF-A0A9D1CIJ3-F1
#
_cell.length_a   1.000
_cell.length_b   1.000
_cell.length_c   1.000
_cell.angle_alpha   90.00
_cell.angle_beta   90.00
_cell.angle_gamma   90.00
#
_symmetry.space_group_name_H-M   'P 1'
#
loop_
_entity.id
_entity.type
_entity.pdbx_description
1 polymer ?
#
loop_
_entity_poly.entity_id
_entity_poly.type
_entity_poly.pdbx_seq_one_letter_code
_entity_poly.pdbx_strand_id
1 'polypeptide(L)'
;MVFVAFAEEFVVRGVCVCLLREEKATVWYMIPNTIFALMHLFSYAQRGPITEGYIFSFITSSLLGLVAGGCIFRFLKDKTGTVWIPVLVHAIMDFSAVLGYQSTRFSMPVHRSFNHMTPMR
;
A
#
# COMPACT_ATOMS: atom_id res chain seq x y z
N MET A 1 11.46 -6.46 1.42
CA MET A 1 10.76 -5.30 0.84
C MET A 1 11.14 -5.08 -0.60
N VAL A 2 12.43 -4.88 -0.95
CA VAL A 2 12.86 -4.66 -2.36
C VAL A 2 12.35 -5.73 -3.34
N PHE A 3 12.40 -7.03 -3.00
CA PHE A 3 11.90 -8.09 -3.88
C PHE A 3 10.38 -8.06 -4.07
N VAL A 4 9.64 -7.68 -3.02
CA VAL A 4 8.17 -7.53 -3.08
C VAL A 4 7.81 -6.30 -3.91
N ALA A 5 8.43 -5.16 -3.62
CA ALA A 5 8.30 -3.93 -4.41
C ALA A 5 8.66 -4.16 -5.90
N PHE A 6 9.69 -4.96 -6.18
CA PHE A 6 10.03 -5.37 -7.54
C PHE A 6 8.91 -6.17 -8.20
N ALA A 7 8.40 -7.21 -7.54
CA ALA A 7 7.34 -8.05 -8.08
C ALA A 7 6.07 -7.23 -8.35
N GLU A 8 5.66 -6.36 -7.43
CA GLU A 8 4.48 -5.51 -7.56
C GLU A 8 4.63 -4.51 -8.73
N GLU A 9 5.74 -3.79 -8.79
CA GLU A 9 6.00 -2.84 -9.87
C GLU A 9 6.16 -3.53 -11.23
N PHE A 10 6.77 -4.72 -11.28
CA PHE A 10 6.92 -5.52 -12.49
C PHE A 10 5.58 -6.02 -13.02
N VAL A 11 4.70 -6.54 -12.15
CA VAL A 11 3.38 -7.02 -12.55
C VAL A 11 2.49 -5.85 -12.97
N VAL A 12 2.40 -4.81 -12.14
CA VAL A 12 1.49 -3.68 -12.39
C VAL A 12 1.96 -2.82 -13.56
N ARG A 13 3.24 -2.45 -13.63
CA ARG A 13 3.73 -1.53 -14.68
C ARG A 13 4.46 -2.22 -15.80
N GLY A 14 4.96 -3.43 -15.63
CA GLY A 14 5.50 -4.23 -16.72
C GLY A 14 4.36 -4.96 -17.43
N VAL A 15 3.82 -5.99 -16.78
CA VAL A 15 2.91 -6.96 -17.40
C VAL A 15 1.54 -6.34 -17.71
N CYS A 16 0.84 -5.74 -16.73
CA CYS A 16 -0.49 -5.18 -16.96
C CYS A 16 -0.48 -4.08 -18.03
N VAL A 17 0.49 -3.16 -17.99
CA VAL A 17 0.61 -2.11 -19.01
C VAL A 17 0.91 -2.70 -20.39
N CYS A 18 1.75 -3.73 -20.47
CA CYS A 18 2.06 -4.38 -21.73
C CYS A 18 0.83 -5.07 -22.33
N LEU A 19 0.03 -5.73 -21.49
CA LEU A 19 -1.22 -6.38 -21.91
C LEU A 19 -2.28 -5.38 -22.36
N LEU A 20 -2.36 -4.22 -21.72
CA LEU A 20 -3.35 -3.18 -22.04
C LEU A 20 -2.84 -2.18 -23.10
N ARG A 21 -1.67 -2.40 -23.71
CA ARG A 21 -1.04 -1.45 -24.65
C ARG A 21 -1.93 -1.13 -25.86
N GLU A 22 -2.75 -2.08 -26.30
CA GLU A 22 -3.62 -1.92 -27.49
C GLU A 22 -4.94 -1.20 -27.16
N GLU A 23 -5.22 -0.97 -25.88
CA GLU A 23 -6.42 -0.28 -25.42
C GLU A 23 -6.25 1.25 -25.41
N LYS A 24 -7.36 1.95 -25.18
CA LYS A 24 -7.39 3.42 -25.06
C LYS A 24 -6.43 3.90 -23.96
N ALA A 25 -5.84 5.08 -24.16
CA ALA A 25 -4.90 5.71 -23.22
C ALA A 25 -5.40 5.74 -21.77
N THR A 26 -6.68 6.04 -21.58
CA THR A 26 -7.32 6.05 -20.27
C THR A 26 -7.30 4.70 -19.59
N VAL A 27 -7.48 3.61 -20.34
CA VAL A 27 -7.66 2.24 -19.84
C VAL A 27 -6.33 1.69 -19.33
N TRP A 28 -5.26 1.78 -20.12
CA TRP A 28 -3.94 1.31 -19.69
C TRP A 28 -3.25 2.22 -18.66
N TYR A 29 -3.79 3.41 -18.42
CA TYR A 29 -3.34 4.32 -17.35
C TYR A 29 -4.10 4.10 -16.04
N MET A 30 -5.44 4.00 -16.09
CA MET A 30 -6.29 3.87 -14.90
C MET A 30 -6.24 2.47 -14.30
N ILE A 31 -6.34 1.42 -15.12
CA ILE A 31 -6.49 0.04 -14.62
C ILE A 31 -5.29 -0.39 -13.76
N PRO A 32 -4.02 -0.21 -14.19
CA PRO A 32 -2.88 -0.61 -13.37
C PRO A 32 -2.80 0.15 -12.04
N ASN A 33 -3.14 1.45 -12.04
CA ASN A 33 -3.12 2.26 -10.82
C ASN A 33 -4.24 1.86 -9.84
N THR A 34 -5.41 1.48 -10.35
CA THR A 34 -6.49 0.94 -9.52
C THR A 34 -6.14 -0.44 -8.96
N ILE A 35 -5.56 -1.33 -9.77
CA ILE A 35 -5.09 -2.65 -9.31
C ILE A 35 -4.06 -2.48 -8.20
N PHE A 36 -3.09 -1.58 -8.38
CA PHE A 36 -2.09 -1.25 -7.35
C PHE A 36 -2.74 -0.83 -6.02
N ALA A 37 -3.73 0.07 -6.08
CA ALA A 37 -4.42 0.52 -4.88
C ALA A 37 -5.26 -0.59 -4.22
N LEU A 38 -5.88 -1.46 -5.01
CA LEU A 38 -6.65 -2.60 -4.50
C LEU A 38 -5.76 -3.67 -3.85
N MET A 39 -4.57 -3.93 -4.39
CA MET A 39 -3.61 -4.85 -3.77
C MET A 39 -3.23 -4.40 -2.35
N HIS A 40 -3.19 -3.09 -2.11
CA HIS A 40 -2.88 -2.51 -0.82
C HIS A 40 -4.05 -2.49 0.18
N LEU A 41 -5.29 -2.79 -0.25
CA LEU A 41 -6.47 -2.88 0.62
C LEU A 41 -6.26 -3.90 1.75
N PHE A 42 -5.65 -5.04 1.42
CA PHE A 42 -5.36 -6.12 2.36
C PHE A 42 -4.20 -5.79 3.31
N SER A 43 -3.24 -4.97 2.86
CA SER A 43 -2.11 -4.53 3.69
C SER A 43 -2.55 -3.56 4.79
N TYR A 44 -3.49 -2.66 4.49
CA TYR A 44 -4.07 -1.74 5.46
C TYR A 44 -5.03 -2.41 6.46
N ALA A 45 -5.49 -3.63 6.17
CA ALA A 45 -6.31 -4.41 7.07
C ALA A 45 -5.40 -4.97 8.17
N GLN A 46 -5.11 -4.16 9.20
CA GLN A 46 -4.22 -4.50 10.31
C GLN A 46 -4.80 -5.61 11.21
N ARG A 47 -4.92 -6.84 10.68
CA ARG A 47 -5.46 -8.04 11.35
C ARG A 47 -6.92 -7.96 11.83
N GLY A 48 -7.65 -6.89 11.52
CA GLY A 48 -9.09 -6.80 11.79
C GLY A 48 -9.93 -7.54 10.74
N PRO A 49 -11.18 -7.91 11.05
CA PRO A 49 -12.10 -8.42 10.04
C PRO A 49 -12.30 -7.37 8.95
N ILE A 50 -12.25 -7.80 7.69
CA ILE A 50 -12.54 -6.96 6.53
C ILE A 50 -14.07 -6.75 6.51
N THR A 51 -14.53 -5.70 7.20
CA THR A 51 -15.94 -5.32 7.25
C THR A 51 -16.27 -4.34 6.12
N GLU A 52 -17.53 -4.29 5.68
CA GLU A 52 -18.01 -3.37 4.63
C GLU A 52 -17.66 -1.89 4.92
N GLY A 53 -17.79 -1.47 6.18
CA GLY A 53 -17.43 -0.10 6.61
C GLY A 53 -15.93 0.21 6.47
N TYR A 54 -15.05 -0.80 6.61
CA TYR A 54 -13.61 -0.63 6.39
C TYR A 54 -13.31 -0.44 4.89
N ILE A 55 -13.95 -1.21 4.02
CA ILE A 55 -13.81 -1.06 2.56
C ILE A 55 -14.26 0.35 2.14
N PHE A 56 -15.41 0.81 2.66
CA PHE A 56 -15.90 2.16 2.36
C PHE A 56 -14.96 3.25 2.86
N SER A 57 -14.46 3.13 4.09
CA SER A 57 -13.47 4.06 4.65
C SER A 57 -12.17 4.06 3.85
N PHE A 58 -11.69 2.91 3.41
CA PHE A 58 -10.48 2.79 2.58
C PHE A 58 -10.67 3.46 1.21
N ILE A 59 -11.80 3.20 0.54
CA ILE A 59 -12.15 3.82 -0.75
C ILE A 59 -12.18 5.34 -0.63
N THR A 60 -12.75 5.86 0.46
CA THR A 60 -12.92 7.31 0.65
C THR A 60 -11.67 8.03 1.16
N SER A 61 -10.79 7.35 1.91
CA SER A 61 -9.63 7.99 2.57
C SER A 61 -8.27 7.66 1.96
N SER A 62 -8.10 6.44 1.45
CA SER A 62 -6.77 5.87 1.12
C SER A 62 -6.59 5.61 -0.36
N LEU A 63 -7.69 5.31 -1.08
CA LEU A 63 -7.67 5.03 -2.51
C LEU A 63 -7.09 6.18 -3.32
N LEU A 64 -7.47 7.43 -3.01
CA LEU A 64 -6.96 8.60 -3.74
C LEU A 64 -5.45 8.74 -3.61
N GLY A 65 -4.91 8.52 -2.40
CA GLY A 65 -3.47 8.57 -2.15
C GLY A 65 -2.72 7.45 -2.87
N LEU A 66 -3.28 6.24 -2.92
CA LEU A 66 -2.68 5.10 -3.62
C LEU A 66 -2.73 5.26 -5.14
N VAL A 67 -3.82 5.78 -5.69
CA VAL A 67 -3.94 6.10 -7.12
C VAL A 67 -2.97 7.22 -7.49
N ALA A 68 -2.86 8.28 -6.68
CA ALA A 68 -1.89 9.35 -6.89
C ALA A 68 -0.44 8.82 -6.82
N GLY A 69 -0.13 7.95 -5.86
CA GLY A 69 1.16 7.26 -5.77
C GLY A 69 1.45 6.42 -7.01
N GLY A 70 0.46 5.66 -7.50
CA GLY A 70 0.52 4.93 -8.76
C GLY A 70 0.85 5.84 -9.95
N CYS A 71 0.18 7.00 -10.06
CA CYS A 71 0.50 8.01 -11.08
C CYS A 71 1.94 8.51 -10.98
N ILE A 72 2.44 8.83 -9.77
CA ILE A 72 3.81 9.32 -9.55
C ILE A 72 4.83 8.27 -9.98
N PHE A 73 4.66 7.04 -9.49
CA PHE A 73 5.54 5.96 -9.86
C PHE A 73 5.48 5.69 -11.37
N ARG A 74 4.32 5.88 -12.02
CA ARG A 74 4.17 5.69 -13.46
C ARG A 74 4.93 6.77 -14.23
N PHE A 75 4.81 8.02 -13.79
CA PHE A 75 5.58 9.15 -14.29
C PHE A 75 7.09 8.90 -14.15
N LEU A 76 7.55 8.36 -13.02
CA LEU A 76 8.96 7.99 -12.81
C LEU A 76 9.42 6.91 -13.79
N LYS A 77 8.59 5.90 -14.05
CA LYS A 77 8.89 4.89 -15.09
C LYS A 77 9.01 5.55 -16.45
N ASP A 78 8.04 6.37 -16.86
CA ASP A 78 8.02 6.96 -18.20
C ASP A 78 9.18 7.96 -18.40
N LYS A 79 9.61 8.66 -17.34
CA LYS A 79 10.77 9.56 -17.37
C LYS A 79 12.11 8.82 -17.42
N THR A 80 12.23 7.71 -16.71
CA THR A 80 13.51 7.00 -16.56
C THR A 80 13.68 5.87 -17.57
N GLY A 81 12.60 5.38 -18.16
CA GLY A 81 12.59 4.20 -19.03
C GLY A 81 12.89 2.90 -18.29
N THR A 82 13.06 2.92 -16.97
CA THR A 82 13.43 1.75 -16.16
C THR A 82 12.40 1.47 -15.07
N VAL A 83 12.27 0.20 -14.70
CA VAL A 83 11.43 -0.22 -13.56
C VAL A 83 12.16 -0.07 -12.22
N TRP A 84 13.49 0.05 -12.23
CA TRP A 84 14.32 0.06 -11.02
C TRP A 84 14.14 1.31 -10.16
N ILE A 85 13.91 2.48 -10.77
CA ILE A 85 13.68 3.72 -10.03
C ILE A 85 12.35 3.66 -9.25
N PRO A 86 11.20 3.32 -9.86
CA PRO A 86 9.96 3.07 -9.12
C PRO A 86 10.13 2.02 -8.01
N VAL A 87 10.82 0.91 -8.29
CA VAL A 87 11.07 -0.17 -7.31
C VAL A 87 11.87 0.33 -6.11
N LEU A 88 12.89 1.16 -6.32
CA LEU A 88 13.69 1.72 -5.25
C LEU A 88 12.85 2.64 -4.36
N VAL A 89 12.10 3.56 -4.97
CA VAL A 89 11.25 4.51 -4.22
C VAL A 89 10.16 3.76 -3.45
N HIS A 90 9.52 2.77 -4.07
CA HIS A 90 8.53 1.91 -3.42
C HIS A 90 9.15 1.18 -2.23
N ALA A 91 10.31 0.53 -2.40
CA ALA A 91 10.96 -0.18 -1.32
C ALA A 91 11.34 0.72 -0.12
N ILE A 92 11.71 1.98 -0.36
CA ILE A 92 11.99 2.98 0.69
C ILE A 92 10.70 3.35 1.44
N MET A 93 9.60 3.53 0.72
CA MET A 93 8.29 3.84 1.31
C MET A 93 7.79 2.70 2.18
N ASP A 94 7.90 1.46 1.70
CA ASP A 94 7.56 0.26 2.49
C ASP A 94 8.39 0.17 3.76
N PHE A 95 9.70 0.41 3.66
CA PHE A 95 10.59 0.37 4.80
C PHE A 95 10.22 1.44 5.83
N SER A 96 9.88 2.65 5.37
CA SER A 96 9.42 3.75 6.21
C SER A 96 8.11 3.44 6.93
N ALA A 97 7.16 2.82 6.24
CA ALA A 97 5.88 2.40 6.84
C ALA A 97 6.08 1.36 7.95
N VAL A 98 6.97 0.39 7.73
CA VAL A 98 7.31 -0.63 8.73
C VAL A 98 7.98 -0.02 9.96
N LEU A 99 8.97 0.86 9.76
CA LEU A 99 9.65 1.55 10.86
C LEU A 99 8.72 2.47 11.65
N GLY A 100 7.83 3.18 10.96
CA GLY A 100 6.81 4.02 11.58
C GLY A 100 5.86 3.22 12.48
N TYR A 101 5.44 2.05 12.01
CA TYR A 101 4.61 1.12 12.79
C TYR A 101 5.32 0.60 14.04
N GLN A 102 6.60 0.24 13.94
CA GLN A 102 7.39 -0.19 15.10
C GLN A 102 7.57 0.93 16.13
N SER A 103 7.78 2.16 15.66
CA SER A 103 7.92 3.35 16.52
C SER A 103 6.64 3.69 17.29
N THR A 104 5.46 3.57 16.64
CA THR A 104 4.17 3.79 17.32
C THR A 104 3.86 2.70 18.34
N ARG A 105 4.25 1.45 18.06
CA ARG A 105 4.08 0.34 19.00
C ARG A 105 4.91 0.48 20.28
N PHE A 106 6.13 1.01 20.17
CA PHE A 106 7.01 1.27 21.32
C PHE A 106 6.57 2.49 22.14
N SER A 107 5.82 3.41 21.54
CA SER A 107 5.33 4.63 22.20
C SER A 107 3.99 4.44 22.92
N MET A 108 3.36 3.26 22.87
CA MET A 108 2.19 2.97 23.70
C MET A 108 2.63 2.68 25.13
N PRO A 109 2.22 3.49 26.13
CA PRO A 109 2.56 3.21 27.52
C PRO A 109 1.88 1.90 27.94
N VAL A 110 2.68 0.99 28.49
CA VAL A 110 2.23 -0.15 29.30
C VAL A 110 1.54 0.41 30.55
N HIS A 111 0.30 0.86 30.43
CA HIS A 111 -0.50 1.26 31.58
C HIS A 111 -1.95 0.79 31.47
N ARG A 112 -2.13 -0.50 31.14
CA ARG A 112 -3.41 -1.17 31.40
C ARG A 112 -3.23 -2.66 31.66
N SER A 113 -2.48 -2.98 32.71
CA SER A 113 -2.53 -4.32 33.31
C SER A 113 -2.17 -4.26 34.79
N PHE A 114 -2.98 -3.57 35.58
CA PHE A 114 -3.03 -3.69 37.05
C PHE A 114 -4.26 -2.89 37.50
N ASN A 115 -5.44 -3.50 37.45
CA ASN A 115 -6.64 -3.12 38.24
C ASN A 115 -7.75 -4.13 37.96
N HIS A 116 -7.50 -5.37 38.34
CA HIS A 116 -8.55 -6.34 38.70
C HIS A 116 -7.92 -7.38 39.65
N MET A 117 -7.49 -6.92 40.82
CA MET A 117 -7.40 -7.76 42.02
C MET A 117 -8.48 -7.28 42.98
N THR A 118 -9.68 -7.83 42.84
CA THR A 118 -10.65 -7.89 43.93
C THR A 118 -10.27 -9.08 44.82
N PRO A 119 -10.04 -8.90 46.13
CA PRO A 119 -9.91 -10.02 47.05
C PRO A 119 -11.31 -10.60 47.30
N MET A 120 -11.57 -11.85 46.89
CA MET A 120 -12.70 -12.58 47.43
C MET A 120 -12.31 -13.10 48.82
N ARG A 121 -13.00 -12.58 49.83
CA ARG A 121 -13.27 -13.30 51.08
C ARG A 121 -14.30 -14.39 50.82
#